data_AF-A0ABD3C8X3-F1
#
_entry.id   AF-A0ABD3C8X3-F1
#
_cell.length_a   1.000
_cell.length_b   1.000
_cell.length_c   1.000
_cell.angle_alpha   90.00
_cell.angle_beta   90.00
_cell.angle_gamma   90.00
#
_symmetry.space_group_name_H-M   'P 1'
#
loop_
_entity.id
_entity.type
_entity.pdbx_description
1 polymer ?
#
loop_
_entity_poly.entity_id
_entity_poly.type
_entity_poly.pdbx_seq_one_letter_code
_entity_poly.pdbx_strand_id
1 'polypeptide(L)'
;MSSTAKNDARKLKASRSKPVSRSTRAGLQFPVGRVAKIFKAGKYSSRVSADAPVYLTAVLEYLAAEVLELAGIKARENTKKRIGPIHIKMACTNDEELSKLFEGVTIASGGGKPNI
;
A
#
# COMPACT_ATOMS: atom_id res chain seq x y z
N MET A 1 -0.85 53.51 -4.88
CA MET A 1 -0.71 52.23 -4.15
C MET A 1 -1.50 51.17 -4.91
N SER A 2 -1.00 50.06 -5.46
CA SER A 2 0.32 49.50 -5.73
C SER A 2 0.11 48.46 -6.85
N SER A 3 0.43 48.79 -8.12
CA SER A 3 0.44 47.81 -9.22
C SER A 3 1.61 46.82 -9.07
N THR A 4 2.65 47.23 -8.33
CA THR A 4 3.82 46.43 -7.96
C THR A 4 3.44 45.21 -7.11
N ALA A 5 2.57 45.38 -6.11
CA ALA A 5 2.15 44.30 -5.22
C ALA A 5 1.36 43.18 -5.92
N LYS A 6 0.57 43.51 -6.97
CA LYS A 6 -0.15 42.51 -7.78
C LYS A 6 0.80 41.68 -8.66
N ASN A 7 1.87 42.30 -9.16
CA ASN A 7 2.88 41.62 -9.97
C ASN A 7 3.79 40.72 -9.14
N ASP A 8 4.15 41.14 -7.92
CA ASP A 8 4.93 40.31 -6.99
C ASP A 8 4.17 39.05 -6.56
N ALA A 9 2.87 39.16 -6.28
CA ALA A 9 2.00 38.02 -5.97
C ALA A 9 1.83 37.03 -7.15
N ARG A 10 1.86 37.52 -8.40
CA ARG A 10 1.87 36.68 -9.61
C ARG A 10 3.23 36.01 -9.84
N LYS A 11 4.33 36.71 -9.60
CA LYS A 11 5.70 36.19 -9.72
C LYS A 11 5.98 35.08 -8.69
N LEU A 12 5.48 35.22 -7.47
CA LEU A 12 5.54 34.20 -6.40
C LEU A 12 4.69 32.96 -6.69
N LYS A 13 3.62 33.07 -7.48
CA LYS A 13 2.83 31.92 -7.95
C LYS A 13 3.50 31.19 -9.12
N ALA A 14 4.24 31.91 -9.97
CA ALA A 14 4.94 31.33 -11.12
C ALA A 14 6.19 30.52 -10.73
N SER A 15 6.73 30.68 -9.51
CA SER A 15 7.94 30.00 -9.04
C SER A 15 7.70 28.74 -8.21
N ARG A 16 6.44 28.32 -7.98
CA ARG A 16 6.18 27.07 -7.24
C ARG A 16 6.38 25.87 -8.16
N SER A 17 7.34 25.01 -7.79
CA SER A 17 7.55 23.73 -8.45
C SER A 17 6.26 22.90 -8.44
N LYS A 18 6.08 22.07 -9.47
CA LYS A 18 4.91 21.19 -9.58
C LYS A 18 4.77 20.37 -8.29
N PRO A 19 3.57 20.27 -7.70
CA PRO A 19 3.38 19.52 -6.47
C PRO A 19 3.69 18.04 -6.72
N VAL A 20 4.71 17.52 -6.04
CA VAL A 20 5.07 16.10 -6.08
C VAL A 20 4.39 15.40 -4.91
N SER A 21 3.76 14.26 -5.17
CA SER A 21 3.07 13.48 -4.14
C SER A 21 4.06 12.91 -3.12
N ARG A 22 3.61 12.69 -1.88
CA ARG A 22 4.44 12.03 -0.85
C ARG A 22 4.81 10.60 -1.23
N SER A 23 3.93 9.87 -1.92
CA SER A 23 4.21 8.53 -2.45
C SER A 23 5.36 8.57 -3.47
N THR A 24 5.29 9.49 -4.44
CA THR A 24 6.35 9.67 -5.44
C THR A 24 7.68 10.05 -4.81
N ARG A 25 7.70 10.91 -3.78
CA ARG A 25 8.93 11.25 -3.05
C ARG A 25 9.51 10.07 -2.27
N ALA A 26 8.65 9.18 -1.77
CA ALA A 26 9.05 8.00 -1.02
C ALA A 26 9.38 6.78 -1.92
N GLY A 27 9.14 6.87 -3.23
CA GLY A 27 9.32 5.74 -4.15
C GLY A 27 8.27 4.64 -4.01
N LEU A 28 7.09 4.94 -3.43
CA LEU A 28 6.04 3.96 -3.15
C LEU A 28 4.90 4.05 -4.17
N GLN A 29 4.36 2.90 -4.58
CA GLN A 29 3.13 2.83 -5.37
C GLN A 29 1.89 3.09 -4.52
N PHE A 30 1.90 2.67 -3.26
CA PHE A 30 0.78 2.82 -2.34
C PHE A 30 0.62 4.29 -1.89
N PRO A 31 -0.61 4.71 -1.55
CA PRO A 31 -0.92 6.11 -1.28
C PRO A 31 -0.58 6.53 0.16
N VAL A 32 0.65 7.03 0.38
CA VAL A 32 1.12 7.60 1.67
C VAL A 32 0.16 8.68 2.20
N GLY A 33 -0.39 9.49 1.29
CA GLY A 33 -1.35 10.53 1.64
C GLY A 33 -2.65 9.99 2.25
N ARG A 34 -3.12 8.82 1.80
CA ARG A 34 -4.32 8.15 2.30
C ARG A 34 -4.05 7.52 3.67
N VAL A 35 -2.92 6.82 3.81
CA VAL A 35 -2.50 6.21 5.07
C VAL A 35 -2.38 7.28 6.16
N ALA A 36 -1.77 8.43 5.86
CA ALA A 36 -1.71 9.56 6.79
C ALA A 36 -3.09 10.09 7.24
N LYS A 37 -4.10 10.04 6.37
CA LYS A 37 -5.48 10.42 6.74
C LYS A 37 -6.12 9.36 7.64
N ILE A 38 -5.89 8.07 7.36
CA ILE A 38 -6.37 6.96 8.18
C ILE A 38 -5.79 7.04 9.59
N PHE A 39 -4.49 7.33 9.75
CA PHE A 39 -3.87 7.56 11.05
C PHE A 39 -4.57 8.64 11.88
N LYS A 40 -4.91 9.77 11.25
CA LYS A 40 -5.63 10.87 11.92
C LYS A 40 -7.06 10.50 12.27
N ALA A 41 -7.76 9.78 11.39
CA ALA A 41 -9.14 9.35 11.60
C ALA A 41 -9.24 8.28 12.69
N GLY A 42 -8.27 7.35 12.76
CA GLY A 42 -8.24 6.26 13.71
C GLY A 42 -7.91 6.66 15.16
N LYS A 43 -7.45 7.90 15.39
CA LYS A 43 -7.13 8.44 16.73
C LYS A 43 -6.21 7.52 17.57
N TYR A 44 -5.29 6.79 16.92
CA TYR A 44 -4.34 5.88 17.60
C TYR A 44 -3.40 6.60 18.58
N SER A 45 -3.15 7.88 18.35
CA SER A 45 -2.36 8.75 19.21
C SER A 45 -2.81 10.20 19.05
N SER A 46 -2.44 11.06 20.00
CA SER A 46 -2.70 12.51 19.92
C SER A 46 -1.91 13.20 18.80
N ARG A 47 -0.73 12.67 18.46
CA ARG A 47 0.16 13.15 17.40
C ARG A 47 0.77 11.98 16.64
N VAL A 48 0.91 12.14 15.33
CA VAL A 48 1.50 11.16 14.43
C VAL A 48 2.68 11.82 13.72
N SER A 49 3.86 11.17 13.73
CA SER A 49 5.05 11.69 13.05
C SER A 49 4.84 11.76 11.53
N ALA A 50 5.62 12.59 10.85
CA ALA A 50 5.54 12.72 9.39
C ALA A 50 5.93 11.42 8.68
N ASP A 51 6.83 10.63 9.28
CA ASP A 51 7.42 9.41 8.70
C ASP A 51 6.60 8.16 8.98
N ALA A 52 5.82 8.13 10.06
CA ALA A 52 4.94 7.01 10.40
C ALA A 52 4.05 6.54 9.22
N PRO A 53 3.34 7.42 8.49
CA PRO A 53 2.57 6.99 7.33
C PRO A 53 3.43 6.54 6.16
N VAL A 54 4.67 7.02 6.01
CA VAL A 54 5.59 6.55 4.96
C VAL A 54 6.01 5.12 5.27
N TYR A 55 6.46 4.88 6.50
CA TYR A 55 6.93 3.56 6.95
C TYR A 55 5.83 2.51 6.87
N LEU A 56 4.64 2.78 7.43
CA LEU A 56 3.53 1.83 7.33
C LEU A 56 3.12 1.58 5.88
N THR A 57 3.13 2.60 5.02
CA THR A 57 2.79 2.41 3.60
C THR A 57 3.79 1.47 2.92
N ALA A 58 5.08 1.62 3.20
CA ALA A 58 6.12 0.75 2.66
C ALA A 58 5.94 -0.71 3.11
N VAL A 59 5.64 -0.94 4.40
CA VAL A 59 5.37 -2.28 4.93
C VAL A 59 4.13 -2.91 4.28
N LEU A 60 3.05 -2.15 4.11
CA LEU A 60 1.83 -2.63 3.43
C LEU A 60 2.08 -2.95 1.96
N GLU A 61 2.89 -2.15 1.27
CA GLU A 61 3.27 -2.38 -0.13
C GLU A 61 4.13 -3.64 -0.26
N TYR A 62 5.09 -3.83 0.64
CA TYR A 62 5.93 -5.03 0.69
C TYR A 62 5.10 -6.29 0.91
N LEU A 63 4.23 -6.32 1.93
CA LEU A 63 3.37 -7.47 2.20
C LEU A 63 2.42 -7.79 1.04
N ALA A 64 1.87 -6.76 0.39
CA ALA A 64 1.03 -6.95 -0.78
C ALA A 64 1.83 -7.52 -1.96
N ALA A 65 3.04 -7.04 -2.20
CA ALA A 65 3.92 -7.58 -3.24
C ALA A 65 4.27 -9.05 -2.98
N GLU A 66 4.64 -9.42 -1.76
CA GLU A 66 4.99 -10.79 -1.39
C GLU A 66 3.82 -11.77 -1.63
N VAL A 67 2.63 -11.41 -1.14
CA VAL A 67 1.42 -12.23 -1.36
C VAL A 67 1.09 -12.35 -2.84
N LEU A 68 1.23 -11.27 -3.62
CA LEU A 68 0.94 -11.28 -5.05
C LEU A 68 1.96 -12.08 -5.86
N GLU A 69 3.25 -12.03 -5.50
CA GLU A 69 4.31 -12.81 -6.13
C GLU A 69 4.03 -14.31 -5.97
N LEU A 70 3.86 -14.75 -4.73
CA LEU A 70 3.57 -16.15 -4.41
C LEU A 70 2.25 -16.60 -5.03
N ALA A 71 1.19 -15.80 -4.95
CA ALA A 71 -0.10 -16.12 -5.57
C ALA A 71 -0.01 -16.15 -7.10
N GLY A 72 0.83 -15.32 -7.71
CA GLY A 72 1.12 -15.31 -9.14
C GLY A 72 1.81 -16.60 -9.58
N ILE A 73 2.79 -17.07 -8.80
CA ILE A 73 3.45 -18.36 -9.00
C ILE A 73 2.40 -19.50 -8.92
N LYS A 74 1.54 -19.50 -7.90
CA LYS A 74 0.46 -20.52 -7.76
C LYS A 74 -0.56 -20.47 -8.88
N ALA A 75 -0.90 -19.29 -9.37
CA ALA A 75 -1.77 -19.16 -10.54
C ALA A 75 -1.13 -19.80 -11.79
N ARG A 76 0.17 -19.54 -12.00
CA ARG A 76 0.93 -20.09 -13.13
C ARG A 76 1.09 -21.61 -13.04
N GLU A 77 1.37 -22.15 -11.85
CA GLU A 77 1.41 -23.60 -11.58
C GLU A 77 0.07 -24.26 -11.97
N ASN A 78 -1.05 -23.60 -11.66
CA ASN A 78 -2.39 -24.06 -12.04
C ASN A 78 -2.78 -23.72 -13.49
N THR A 79 -1.82 -23.30 -14.33
CA THR A 79 -2.01 -22.89 -15.73
C THR A 79 -3.02 -21.75 -15.94
N LYS A 80 -3.21 -20.90 -14.92
CA LYS A 80 -4.12 -19.75 -14.97
C LYS A 80 -3.34 -18.45 -15.17
N LYS A 81 -3.88 -17.56 -16.01
CA LYS A 81 -3.35 -16.19 -16.21
C LYS A 81 -3.87 -15.17 -15.19
N ARG A 82 -4.85 -15.55 -14.37
CA ARG A 82 -5.51 -14.68 -13.39
C ARG A 82 -5.35 -15.26 -11.98
N ILE A 83 -4.91 -14.43 -11.05
CA ILE A 83 -4.91 -14.75 -9.63
C ILE A 83 -6.36 -14.83 -9.13
N GLY A 84 -6.71 -15.93 -8.47
CA GLY A 84 -8.02 -16.16 -7.86
C GLY A 84 -7.87 -16.45 -6.36
N PRO A 85 -8.97 -16.53 -5.61
CA PRO A 85 -8.92 -16.72 -4.16
C PRO A 85 -8.17 -17.98 -3.71
N ILE A 86 -8.28 -19.07 -4.47
CA ILE A 86 -7.52 -20.31 -4.26
C ILE A 86 -5.99 -20.09 -4.33
N HIS A 87 -5.51 -19.29 -5.28
CA HIS A 87 -4.07 -19.02 -5.42
C HIS A 87 -3.54 -18.18 -4.26
N ILE A 88 -4.34 -17.22 -3.79
CA ILE A 88 -4.01 -16.40 -2.60
C ILE A 88 -3.97 -17.29 -1.36
N LYS A 89 -4.97 -18.17 -1.18
CA LYS A 89 -4.96 -19.09 -0.04
C LYS A 89 -3.77 -20.02 -0.08
N MET A 90 -3.47 -20.63 -1.22
CA MET A 90 -2.31 -21.50 -1.37
C MET A 90 -1.00 -20.77 -1.06
N ALA A 91 -0.84 -19.53 -1.51
CA ALA A 91 0.32 -18.70 -1.18
C ALA A 91 0.43 -18.48 0.34
N CYS A 92 -0.63 -17.99 0.98
CA CYS A 92 -0.66 -17.72 2.41
C CYS A 92 -0.45 -18.98 3.28
N THR A 93 -0.94 -20.15 2.86
CA THR A 93 -0.85 -21.38 3.69
C THR A 93 0.39 -22.23 3.44
N ASN A 94 1.09 -22.03 2.31
CA ASN A 94 2.29 -22.80 1.98
C ASN A 94 3.58 -22.07 2.32
N ASP A 95 3.51 -20.77 2.57
CA ASP A 95 4.61 -19.98 3.12
C ASP A 95 4.50 -19.93 4.66
N GLU A 96 5.60 -20.18 5.37
CA GLU A 96 5.59 -20.28 6.84
C GLU A 96 5.28 -18.94 7.51
N GLU A 97 5.89 -17.86 7.02
CA GLU A 97 5.75 -16.52 7.60
C GLU A 97 4.34 -15.97 7.35
N LEU A 98 3.83 -16.12 6.13
CA LEU A 98 2.47 -15.72 5.79
C LEU A 98 1.43 -16.60 6.49
N SER A 99 1.67 -17.89 6.64
CA SER A 99 0.74 -18.79 7.34
C SER A 99 0.58 -18.36 8.80
N LYS A 100 1.68 -17.99 9.45
CA LYS A 100 1.67 -17.41 10.80
C LYS A 100 1.00 -16.04 10.85
N LEU A 101 1.29 -15.17 9.88
CA LEU A 101 0.70 -13.82 9.82
C LEU A 101 -0.82 -13.86 9.62
N PHE A 102 -1.31 -14.81 8.84
CA PHE A 102 -2.73 -14.99 8.52
C PHE A 102 -3.42 -16.07 9.37
N GLU A 103 -2.84 -16.43 10.51
CA GLU A 103 -3.45 -17.38 11.44
C GLU A 103 -4.84 -16.86 11.87
N GLY A 104 -5.86 -17.73 11.78
CA GLY A 104 -7.25 -17.37 12.08
C GLY A 104 -7.99 -16.58 10.98
N VAL A 105 -7.33 -16.23 9.86
CA VAL A 105 -7.98 -15.54 8.74
C VAL A 105 -8.62 -16.54 7.78
N THR A 106 -9.90 -16.35 7.48
CA THR A 106 -10.60 -17.15 6.47
C THR A 106 -10.61 -16.44 5.12
N ILE A 107 -9.93 -17.04 4.13
CA ILE A 107 -9.97 -16.57 2.73
C ILE A 107 -11.21 -17.18 2.05
N ALA A 108 -12.21 -16.34 1.80
CA ALA A 108 -13.45 -16.72 1.12
C ALA A 108 -13.16 -17.32 -0.27
N SER A 109 -13.87 -18.40 -0.62
CA SER A 109 -13.69 -19.13 -1.89
C SER A 109 -12.27 -19.69 -2.12
N GLY A 110 -11.46 -19.79 -1.07
CA GLY A 110 -10.08 -20.28 -1.15
C GLY A 110 -9.93 -21.81 -1.16
N GLY A 111 -11.01 -22.57 -0.97
CA GLY A 111 -10.95 -24.04 -0.86
C GLY A 111 -10.16 -24.54 0.36
N GLY A 112 -9.87 -25.85 0.39
CA GLY A 112 -9.02 -26.50 1.41
C GLY A 112 -7.70 -26.97 0.82
N LYS A 113 -6.66 -27.09 1.64
CA LYS A 113 -5.42 -27.76 1.23
C LYS A 113 -5.74 -29.26 1.06
N PRO A 114 -5.38 -29.90 -0.07
CA PRO A 114 -5.54 -31.34 -0.20
C PRO A 114 -4.78 -32.03 0.94
N ASN A 115 -5.49 -32.84 1.73
CA ASN A 115 -4.93 -33.65 2.79
C ASN A 115 -5.51 -35.06 2.62
N ILE A 116 -4.66 -36.08 2.67
CA ILE A 116 -5.03 -37.50 2.56
C ILE A 116 -4.81 -38.15 3.91
#